data_AF-A0A424FNT1-F1
#
_entry.id   AF-A0A424FNT1-F1
#
_cell.length_a   1.000
_cell.length_b   1.000
_cell.length_c   1.000
_cell.angle_alpha   90.00
_cell.angle_beta   90.00
_cell.angle_gamma   90.00
#
_symmetry.space_group_name_H-M   'P 1'
#
loop_
_entity.id
_entity.type
_entity.pdbx_description
1 polymer ?
#
loop_
_entity_poly.entity_id
_entity_poly.type
_entity_poly.pdbx_seq_one_letter_code
_entity_poly.pdbx_strand_id
1 'polypeptide(L)'
;MRCRLTPHCNVLLQSSKGGACSYPLKTEGGIQNRFITESDVYRLIIKSKLPSAEKFERLVFEEILPTLRKTSSYSIKPKRIVSPTSYIKVHPFIEQTLTKAGLKENQLLLATNRGVAKLIGFNQLKLWM
;
A
#
# COMPACT_ATOMS: atom_id res chain seq x y z
N MET A 1 36.03 -9.61 -23.02
CA MET A 1 35.07 -8.66 -23.61
C MET A 1 34.56 -7.72 -22.52
N ARG A 2 34.94 -6.43 -22.53
CA ARG A 2 34.42 -5.43 -21.58
C ARG A 2 33.02 -5.03 -22.02
N CYS A 3 31.99 -5.49 -21.33
CA CYS A 3 30.65 -4.93 -21.49
C CYS A 3 30.73 -3.43 -21.19
N ARG A 4 30.35 -2.60 -22.17
CA ARG A 4 30.18 -1.16 -22.01
C ARG A 4 28.96 -0.94 -21.11
N LEU A 5 29.15 -1.11 -19.81
CA LEU A 5 28.14 -0.82 -18.80
C LEU A 5 27.89 0.69 -18.86
N THR A 6 26.66 1.08 -19.19
CA THR A 6 26.23 2.46 -19.03
C THR A 6 26.46 2.91 -17.57
N PRO A 7 26.67 4.21 -17.29
CA PRO A 7 26.98 4.69 -15.93
C PRO A 7 25.94 4.20 -14.90
N HIS A 8 24.68 4.15 -15.30
CA HIS A 8 23.57 3.62 -14.52
C HIS A 8 23.75 2.14 -14.13
N CYS A 9 24.32 1.33 -15.01
CA CYS A 9 24.53 -0.10 -14.80
C CYS A 9 25.72 -0.42 -13.88
N ASN A 10 26.66 0.53 -13.73
CA ASN A 10 27.80 0.43 -12.81
C ASN A 10 27.36 0.61 -11.34
N VAL A 11 26.44 1.55 -11.07
CA VAL A 11 25.89 1.80 -9.72
C VAL A 11 25.21 0.55 -9.15
N LEU A 12 24.47 -0.18 -9.98
CA LEU A 12 23.81 -1.44 -9.59
C LEU A 12 24.81 -2.49 -9.10
N LEU A 13 25.93 -2.63 -9.81
CA LEU A 13 26.99 -3.60 -9.48
C LEU A 13 27.80 -3.21 -8.24
N GLN A 14 27.92 -1.91 -7.95
CA GLN A 14 28.60 -1.42 -6.74
C GLN A 14 27.73 -1.54 -5.48
N SER A 15 26.40 -1.63 -5.62
CA SER A 15 25.48 -1.73 -4.49
C SER A 15 25.30 -3.16 -3.98
N SER A 16 25.43 -4.17 -4.85
CA SER A 16 25.26 -5.57 -4.51
C SER A 16 26.52 -6.14 -3.85
N LYS A 17 26.41 -6.52 -2.57
CA LYS A 17 27.54 -7.03 -1.76
C LYS A 17 27.96 -8.46 -2.11
N GLY A 18 27.17 -9.18 -2.89
CA GLY A 18 27.55 -10.42 -3.56
C GLY A 18 27.00 -10.30 -4.97
N GLY A 19 27.87 -10.47 -5.98
CA GLY A 19 27.55 -10.18 -7.38
C GLY A 19 26.14 -10.65 -7.75
N ALA A 20 25.35 -9.77 -8.37
CA ALA A 20 23.98 -10.03 -8.76
C ALA A 20 23.84 -11.47 -9.26
N CYS A 21 23.12 -12.32 -8.52
CA CYS A 21 22.94 -13.73 -8.87
C CYS A 21 22.35 -13.80 -10.27
N SER A 22 23.21 -14.09 -11.24
CA SER A 22 22.87 -14.10 -12.65
C SER A 22 22.32 -15.47 -13.00
N TYR A 23 21.05 -15.72 -12.68
CA TYR A 23 20.30 -16.81 -13.28
C TYR A 23 19.67 -16.28 -14.57
N PRO A 24 20.10 -16.73 -15.76
CA PRO A 24 19.53 -16.27 -17.03
C PRO A 24 18.05 -16.69 -17.11
N LEU A 25 17.13 -15.74 -16.99
CA LEU A 25 15.70 -15.99 -17.26
C LEU A 25 15.41 -15.63 -18.71
N LYS A 26 14.79 -16.56 -19.45
CA LYS A 26 14.21 -16.27 -20.76
C LYS A 26 12.91 -15.51 -20.55
N THR A 27 12.88 -14.25 -20.96
CA THR A 27 11.67 -13.43 -21.07
C THR A 27 11.38 -13.14 -22.55
N GLU A 28 10.20 -12.63 -22.88
CA GLU A 28 9.82 -12.26 -24.25
C GLU A 28 10.79 -11.24 -24.88
N GLY A 29 11.47 -10.43 -24.06
CA GLY A 29 12.51 -9.48 -24.49
C GLY A 29 13.94 -10.05 -24.55
N GLY A 30 14.12 -11.37 -24.42
CA GLY A 30 15.42 -12.04 -24.44
C GLY A 30 15.87 -12.56 -23.06
N ILE A 31 17.13 -12.99 -22.99
CA ILE A 31 17.73 -13.53 -21.77
C ILE A 31 18.12 -12.37 -20.83
N GLN A 32 17.48 -12.29 -19.68
CA GLN A 32 17.80 -11.32 -18.63
C GLN A 32 18.68 -11.96 -17.56
N ASN A 33 19.85 -11.37 -17.32
CA ASN A 33 20.89 -11.90 -16.43
C ASN A 33 21.01 -11.13 -15.10
N ARG A 34 20.10 -10.20 -14.79
CA ARG A 34 20.31 -9.27 -13.68
C ARG A 34 19.08 -9.13 -12.81
N PHE A 35 19.16 -9.71 -11.62
CA PHE A 35 18.23 -9.49 -10.52
C PHE A 35 18.91 -8.66 -9.43
N ILE A 36 18.15 -7.77 -8.82
CA ILE A 36 18.56 -7.01 -7.64
C ILE A 36 17.81 -7.61 -6.46
N THR A 37 18.51 -7.99 -5.40
CA THR A 37 17.86 -8.48 -4.18
C THR A 37 17.14 -7.33 -3.48
N GLU A 38 16.11 -7.64 -2.69
CA GLU A 38 15.41 -6.60 -1.91
C GLU A 38 16.37 -5.78 -1.04
N SER A 39 17.37 -6.45 -0.44
CA SER A 39 18.40 -5.78 0.36
C SER A 39 19.22 -4.78 -0.46
N ASP A 40 19.53 -5.09 -1.72
CA ASP A 40 20.30 -4.21 -2.60
C ASP A 40 19.42 -3.09 -3.17
N VAL A 41 18.11 -3.31 -3.33
CA VAL A 41 17.15 -2.25 -3.64
C VAL A 41 17.15 -1.21 -2.52
N TYR A 42 17.05 -1.61 -1.25
CA TYR A 42 17.11 -0.65 -0.14
C TYR A 42 18.45 0.09 -0.07
N ARG A 43 19.58 -0.61 -0.31
CA ARG A 43 20.91 0.04 -0.41
C ARG A 43 20.95 1.08 -1.51
N LEU A 44 20.30 0.82 -2.64
CA LEU A 44 20.24 1.74 -3.77
C LEU A 44 19.35 2.94 -3.45
N ILE A 45 18.21 2.73 -2.80
CA ILE A 45 17.31 3.81 -2.39
C ILE A 45 18.04 4.79 -1.46
N ILE A 46 18.76 4.29 -0.46
CA ILE A 46 19.53 5.12 0.50
C ILE A 46 20.67 5.89 -0.20
N LYS A 47 21.22 5.37 -1.29
CA LYS A 47 22.30 6.04 -2.06
C LYS A 47 21.78 6.96 -3.17
N SER A 48 20.48 6.94 -3.45
CA SER A 48 19.89 7.62 -4.59
C SER A 48 19.60 9.08 -4.27
N LYS A 49 19.81 9.98 -5.25
CA LYS A 49 19.43 11.40 -5.17
C LYS A 49 18.05 11.69 -5.81
N LEU A 50 17.27 10.65 -6.07
CA LEU A 50 15.94 10.81 -6.65
C LEU A 50 14.96 11.30 -5.56
N PRO A 51 14.11 12.30 -5.85
CA PRO A 51 13.20 12.87 -4.84
C PRO A 51 12.18 11.85 -4.32
N SER A 52 11.84 10.83 -5.11
CA SER A 52 11.01 9.70 -4.67
C SER A 52 11.74 8.80 -3.67
N ALA A 53 13.04 8.56 -3.87
CA ALA A 53 13.88 7.77 -2.99
C ALA A 53 14.12 8.48 -1.66
N GLU A 54 14.41 9.78 -1.68
CA GLU A 54 14.62 10.58 -0.46
C GLU A 54 13.37 10.61 0.44
N LYS A 55 12.17 10.67 -0.14
CA LYS A 55 10.91 10.61 0.62
C LYS A 55 10.78 9.28 1.37
N PHE A 56 11.10 8.18 0.70
CA PHE A 56 11.06 6.86 1.33
C PHE A 56 12.16 6.71 2.39
N GLU A 57 13.37 7.18 2.10
CA GLU A 57 14.47 7.21 3.06
C GLU A 57 14.07 7.93 4.34
N ARG A 58 13.54 9.15 4.25
CA ARG A 58 13.06 9.91 5.41
C ARG A 58 12.00 9.15 6.19
N LEU A 59 11.02 8.56 5.50
CA LEU A 59 9.96 7.78 6.15
C LEU A 59 10.55 6.59 6.94
N VAL A 60 11.50 5.87 6.35
CA VAL A 60 12.18 4.76 7.02
C VAL A 60 12.96 5.23 8.26
N PHE A 61 13.72 6.32 8.16
CA PHE A 61 14.57 6.81 9.26
C PHE A 61 13.82 7.56 10.36
N GLU A 62 12.78 8.31 10.03
CA GLU A 62 12.04 9.15 10.98
C GLU A 62 10.90 8.38 11.66
N GLU A 63 10.23 7.49 10.93
CA GLU A 63 9.04 6.78 11.44
C GLU A 63 9.33 5.30 11.73
N ILE A 64 9.75 4.53 10.71
CA ILE A 64 9.77 3.06 10.79
C ILE A 64 10.85 2.58 11.76
N LEU A 65 12.11 2.98 11.57
CA LEU A 65 13.22 2.52 12.40
C LEU A 65 13.09 2.95 13.87
N PRO A 66 12.69 4.20 14.20
CA PRO A 66 12.44 4.57 15.58
C PRO A 66 11.31 3.77 16.22
N THR A 67 10.26 3.45 15.47
CA THR A 67 9.13 2.63 15.95
C THR A 67 9.57 1.18 16.20
N LEU A 68 10.30 0.57 15.25
CA LEU A 68 10.86 -0.77 15.42
C LEU A 68 11.83 -0.85 16.61
N ARG A 69 12.68 0.16 16.81
CA ARG A 69 13.60 0.20 17.97
C ARG A 69 12.88 0.26 19.31
N LYS A 70 11.76 1.00 19.39
CA LYS A 70 11.00 1.19 20.64
C LYS A 70 10.03 0.05 20.92
N THR A 71 9.34 -0.44 19.89
CA THR A 71 8.17 -1.32 20.03
C THR A 71 8.43 -2.73 19.49
N SER A 72 9.57 -2.98 18.84
CA SER A 72 9.93 -4.24 18.14
C SER A 72 8.95 -4.67 17.04
N SER A 73 7.96 -3.83 16.71
CA SER A 73 6.91 -4.13 15.74
C SER A 73 6.46 -2.86 15.03
N TYR A 74 6.08 -2.98 13.77
CA TYR A 74 5.49 -1.92 12.96
C TYR A 74 4.23 -2.48 12.30
N SER A 75 3.09 -1.84 12.51
CA SER A 75 1.80 -2.28 11.97
C SER A 75 1.19 -1.16 11.15
N ILE A 76 1.10 -1.38 9.84
CA ILE A 76 0.33 -0.52 8.96
C ILE A 76 -1.13 -0.93 9.13
N LYS A 77 -1.97 -0.03 9.65
CA LYS A 77 -3.41 -0.28 9.73
C LYS A 77 -3.91 -0.49 8.31
N PRO A 78 -4.45 -1.68 7.96
CA PRO A 78 -4.96 -1.88 6.62
C PRO A 78 -6.09 -0.88 6.40
N LYS A 79 -5.97 -0.06 5.34
CA LYS A 79 -7.09 0.75 4.87
C LYS A 79 -8.21 -0.24 4.59
N ARG A 80 -9.31 -0.18 5.36
CA ARG A 80 -10.47 -1.04 5.14
C ARG A 80 -11.03 -0.72 3.76
N ILE A 81 -10.62 -1.47 2.75
CA ILE A 81 -11.29 -1.47 1.45
C ILE A 81 -12.54 -2.30 1.67
N VAL A 82 -13.59 -1.63 2.07
CA VAL A 82 -14.93 -2.20 2.16
C VAL A 82 -15.38 -2.56 0.76
N SER A 83 -15.45 -3.86 0.46
CA SER A 83 -15.94 -4.33 -0.83
C SER A 83 -17.43 -3.99 -0.97
N PRO A 84 -17.93 -3.68 -2.17
CA PRO A 84 -19.37 -3.41 -2.39
C PRO A 84 -20.28 -4.50 -1.85
N THR A 85 -19.84 -5.76 -1.87
CA THR A 85 -20.56 -6.92 -1.32
C THR A 85 -20.76 -6.86 0.20
N SER A 86 -19.87 -6.18 0.93
CA SER A 86 -20.01 -6.01 2.38
C SER A 86 -21.21 -5.12 2.73
N TYR A 87 -21.51 -4.09 1.93
CA TYR A 87 -22.65 -3.19 2.13
C TYR A 87 -24.00 -3.93 2.05
N ILE A 88 -24.13 -4.82 1.06
CA ILE A 88 -25.36 -5.57 0.78
C ILE A 88 -25.73 -6.49 1.96
N LYS A 89 -24.75 -7.02 2.70
CA LYS A 89 -24.98 -7.91 3.84
C LYS A 89 -25.46 -7.19 5.09
N VAL A 90 -25.00 -5.95 5.33
CA VAL A 90 -25.37 -5.18 6.54
C VAL A 90 -26.64 -4.37 6.38
N HIS A 91 -27.02 -4.01 5.14
CA HIS A 91 -28.20 -3.21 4.85
C HIS A 91 -29.52 -3.75 5.47
N PRO A 92 -29.91 -5.03 5.24
CA PRO A 92 -31.20 -5.52 5.74
C PRO A 92 -31.27 -5.56 7.26
N PHE A 93 -30.14 -5.79 7.94
CA PHE A 93 -30.08 -5.79 9.40
C PHE A 93 -30.35 -4.39 9.98
N ILE A 94 -29.78 -3.35 9.36
CA ILE A 94 -29.96 -1.96 9.80
C ILE A 94 -31.41 -1.52 9.57
N GLU A 95 -31.99 -1.84 8.41
CA GLU A 95 -33.41 -1.56 8.11
C GLU A 95 -34.36 -2.21 9.12
N GLN A 96 -34.11 -3.47 9.49
CA GLN A 96 -34.90 -4.20 10.49
C GLN A 96 -34.79 -3.59 11.90
N THR A 97 -33.62 -3.10 12.29
CA THR A 97 -33.46 -2.45 13.61
C THR A 97 -34.16 -1.10 13.70
N LEU A 98 -34.15 -0.33 12.61
CA LEU A 98 -34.70 1.02 12.58
C LEU A 98 -36.22 1.05 12.37
N THR A 99 -36.77 0.07 11.64
CA THR A 99 -38.22 -0.17 11.54
C THR A 99 -38.83 -0.55 12.89
N LYS A 100 -38.13 -1.42 13.65
CA LYS A 100 -38.51 -1.77 15.04
C LYS A 100 -38.42 -0.57 16.01
N ALA A 101 -37.64 0.46 15.67
CA ALA A 101 -37.49 1.67 16.46
C ALA A 101 -38.55 2.76 16.16
N GLY A 102 -39.48 2.53 15.22
CA GLY A 102 -40.63 3.42 14.99
C GLY A 102 -40.31 4.76 14.32
N LEU A 103 -39.18 4.87 13.61
CA LEU A 103 -38.78 6.11 12.92
C LEU A 103 -39.51 6.27 11.57
N LYS A 104 -40.12 7.44 11.32
CA LYS A 104 -40.73 7.78 10.03
C LYS A 104 -39.70 7.69 8.89
N GLU A 105 -40.12 7.22 7.72
CA GLU A 105 -39.28 6.78 6.58
C GLU A 105 -38.13 7.73 6.19
N ASN A 106 -38.33 9.05 6.26
CA ASN A 106 -37.29 10.02 5.90
C ASN A 106 -36.19 10.17 6.96
N GLN A 107 -36.51 9.96 8.25
CA GLN A 107 -35.51 9.93 9.33
C GLN A 107 -34.76 8.59 9.33
N LEU A 108 -35.44 7.51 8.95
CA LEU A 108 -34.86 6.18 8.76
C LEU A 108 -33.72 6.21 7.74
N LEU A 109 -33.96 6.77 6.54
CA LEU A 109 -32.94 6.86 5.48
C LEU A 109 -31.69 7.65 5.93
N LEU A 110 -31.87 8.77 6.64
CA LEU A 110 -30.76 9.58 7.15
C LEU A 110 -30.00 8.86 8.27
N ALA A 111 -30.69 8.14 9.15
CA ALA A 111 -30.08 7.34 10.22
C ALA A 111 -29.29 6.16 9.66
N THR A 112 -29.85 5.44 8.67
CA THR A 112 -29.17 4.35 7.95
C THR A 112 -27.91 4.85 7.26
N ASN A 113 -28.00 5.97 6.52
CA ASN A 113 -26.84 6.55 5.82
C ASN A 113 -25.73 6.97 6.80
N ARG A 114 -26.08 7.54 7.96
CA ARG A 114 -25.11 7.88 9.01
C ARG A 114 -24.48 6.64 9.65
N GLY A 115 -25.29 5.61 9.93
CA GLY A 115 -24.83 4.36 10.52
C GLY A 115 -23.87 3.60 9.60
N VAL A 116 -24.24 3.47 8.34
CA VAL A 116 -23.39 2.83 7.32
C VAL A 116 -22.12 3.64 7.09
N ALA A 117 -22.19 4.97 6.97
CA ALA A 117 -21.01 5.81 6.83
C ALA A 117 -20.04 5.69 8.02
N LYS A 118 -20.55 5.54 9.25
CA LYS A 118 -19.70 5.37 10.45
C LYS A 118 -19.02 4.00 10.50
N LEU A 119 -19.68 2.96 10.01
CA LEU A 119 -19.14 1.58 9.99
C LEU A 119 -18.18 1.33 8.82
N ILE A 120 -18.51 1.89 7.66
CA ILE A 120 -17.88 1.58 6.38
C ILE A 120 -16.94 2.71 5.93
N GLY A 121 -17.07 3.92 6.48
CA GLY A 121 -16.27 5.09 6.09
C GLY A 121 -16.69 5.69 4.74
N PHE A 122 -17.83 5.27 4.19
CA PHE A 122 -18.34 5.71 2.89
C PHE A 122 -19.70 6.41 3.05
N ASN A 123 -19.83 7.66 2.58
CA ASN A 123 -21.06 8.43 2.68
C ASN A 123 -21.75 8.52 1.30
N GLN A 124 -22.84 7.79 1.12
CA GLN A 124 -23.62 7.73 -0.13
C GLN A 124 -24.25 9.08 -0.51
N LEU A 125 -24.57 9.95 0.47
CA LEU A 125 -25.23 11.24 0.21
C LEU A 125 -24.29 12.30 -0.40
N LYS A 126 -22.98 12.08 -0.32
CA LYS A 126 -21.97 12.95 -0.96
C LYS A 126 -21.79 12.67 -2.46
N LEU A 127 -22.40 11.61 -2.99
CA LEU A 127 -22.27 11.24 -4.41
C LEU A 127 -23.28 11.98 -5.30
N TRP A 128 -24.32 12.58 -4.71
CA TRP A 128 -25.46 13.19 -5.39
C TRP A 128 -25.62 14.69 -5.05
N MET A 129 -24.65 15.27 -4.33
CA MET A 129 -24.44 16.71 -4.17
C MET A 129 -23.21 17.12 -4.99
#